data_AF-A0A3L6S4N7-F1
#
_entry.id   AF-A0A3L6S4N7-F1
#
_cell.length_a   1.000
_cell.length_b   1.000
_cell.length_c   1.000
_cell.angle_alpha   90.00
_cell.angle_beta   90.00
_cell.angle_gamma   90.00
#
_symmetry.space_group_name_H-M   'P 1'
#
loop_
_entity.id
_entity.type
_entity.pdbx_description
1 polymer ?
#
loop_
_entity_poly.entity_id
_entity_poly.type
_entity_poly.pdbx_seq_one_letter_code
_entity_poly.pdbx_strand_id
1 'polypeptide(L)'
;MASTFRIHCRASDDLGLAIVGGEPVLTKANGRDDRQDLTYGAGVTDEAGSPAFALVNKATGEALKHSLGHGHPVRAVRLHLAGYVDESVLWAESEEDLGDGFRRVHMLNNMDYIFDAEEAIIPDLGGARDGTRLILFR
;
A
#
# COMPACT_ATOMS: atom_id res chain seq x y z
N MET A 1 9.20 -5.51 -18.11
CA MET A 1 8.30 -6.52 -17.54
C MET A 1 7.79 -5.95 -16.25
N ALA A 2 6.48 -5.96 -16.03
CA ALA A 2 5.91 -5.47 -14.78
C ALA A 2 5.96 -6.64 -13.78
N SER A 3 6.67 -6.45 -12.68
CA SER A 3 6.75 -7.46 -11.62
C SER A 3 5.50 -7.39 -10.75
N THR A 4 4.96 -8.56 -10.41
CA THR A 4 3.82 -8.68 -9.50
C THR A 4 4.31 -8.96 -8.09
N PHE A 5 3.78 -8.22 -7.13
CA PHE A 5 4.10 -8.34 -5.71
C PHE A 5 2.84 -8.45 -4.88
N ARG A 6 2.99 -8.90 -3.63
CA ARG A 6 1.95 -8.87 -2.61
C ARG A 6 2.49 -8.18 -1.38
N ILE A 7 1.61 -7.49 -0.67
CA ILE A 7 1.97 -6.79 0.56
C ILE A 7 1.34 -7.54 1.72
N HIS A 8 2.20 -7.98 2.64
CA HIS A 8 1.82 -8.68 3.86
C HIS A 8 1.81 -7.70 5.04
N CYS A 9 0.91 -7.92 5.99
CA CYS A 9 0.87 -7.12 7.22
C CYS A 9 1.85 -7.68 8.24
N ARG A 10 2.77 -6.86 8.76
CA ARG A 10 3.68 -7.31 9.82
C ARG A 10 2.96 -7.79 11.09
N ALA A 11 1.80 -7.22 11.38
CA ALA A 11 1.01 -7.62 12.56
C ALA A 11 0.31 -8.99 12.40
N SER A 12 0.35 -9.62 11.21
CA SER A 12 -0.25 -10.93 10.97
C SER A 12 0.31 -11.63 9.73
N ASP A 13 0.84 -12.84 9.92
CA ASP A 13 1.33 -13.70 8.83
C ASP A 13 0.23 -14.15 7.85
N ASP A 14 -1.04 -14.09 8.28
CA ASP A 14 -2.20 -14.56 7.53
C ASP A 14 -2.89 -13.46 6.72
N LEU A 15 -2.48 -12.20 6.86
CA LEU A 15 -3.16 -11.06 6.25
C LEU A 15 -2.29 -10.37 5.19
N GLY A 16 -2.94 -10.02 4.09
CA GLY A 16 -2.36 -9.25 3.00
C GLY A 16 -3.29 -8.17 2.49
N LEU A 17 -2.71 -7.15 1.87
CA LEU A 17 -3.45 -6.05 1.26
C LEU A 17 -4.26 -6.55 0.05
N ALA A 18 -5.53 -6.16 -0.01
CA ALA A 18 -6.37 -6.27 -1.19
C ALA A 18 -7.17 -4.98 -1.44
N ILE A 19 -7.65 -4.80 -2.67
CA ILE A 19 -8.68 -3.79 -2.97
C ILE A 19 -10.03 -4.51 -3.12
N VAL A 20 -10.97 -4.18 -2.25
CA VAL A 20 -12.31 -4.79 -2.20
C VAL A 20 -13.35 -3.68 -2.29
N GLY A 21 -14.16 -3.69 -3.35
CA GLY A 21 -15.19 -2.66 -3.54
C GLY A 21 -14.63 -1.22 -3.67
N GLY A 22 -13.38 -1.07 -4.12
CA GLY A 22 -12.69 0.22 -4.21
C GLY A 22 -11.99 0.67 -2.91
N GLU A 23 -12.03 -0.15 -1.85
CA GLU A 23 -11.39 0.17 -0.58
C GLU A 23 -10.13 -0.70 -0.37
N PRO A 24 -8.96 -0.10 -0.08
CA PRO A 24 -7.78 -0.82 0.36
C PRO A 24 -7.97 -1.37 1.79
N VAL A 25 -7.94 -2.68 1.94
CA VAL A 25 -8.15 -3.38 3.22
C VAL A 25 -7.22 -4.58 3.36
N LEU A 26 -7.00 -5.03 4.59
CA LEU A 26 -6.41 -6.33 4.87
C LEU A 26 -7.44 -7.43 4.63
N THR A 27 -6.99 -8.50 4.00
CA THR A 27 -7.77 -9.72 3.79
C THR A 27 -6.92 -10.94 4.04
N LYS A 28 -7.55 -12.11 4.23
CA LYS A 28 -6.80 -13.36 4.33
C LYS A 28 -5.92 -13.56 3.09
N ALA A 29 -4.63 -13.77 3.30
CA ALA A 29 -3.66 -14.01 2.25
C ALA A 29 -4.06 -15.22 1.41
N ASN A 30 -4.22 -15.00 0.11
CA ASN A 30 -4.66 -16.00 -0.85
C ASN A 30 -3.90 -15.80 -2.17
N GLY A 31 -2.93 -16.66 -2.43
CA GLY A 31 -2.10 -16.55 -3.63
C GLY A 31 -2.81 -16.75 -4.97
N ARG A 32 -4.13 -17.04 -4.96
CA ARG A 32 -4.99 -17.13 -6.14
C ARG A 32 -5.92 -15.92 -6.31
N ASP A 33 -5.90 -14.97 -5.37
CA ASP A 33 -6.74 -13.77 -5.42
C ASP A 33 -5.99 -12.64 -6.14
N ASP A 34 -6.35 -12.40 -7.41
CA ASP A 34 -5.75 -11.32 -8.21
C ASP A 34 -5.98 -9.92 -7.58
N ARG A 35 -6.89 -9.78 -6.61
CA ARG A 35 -7.05 -8.52 -5.86
C ARG A 35 -5.90 -8.24 -4.88
N GLN A 36 -5.05 -9.23 -4.61
CA GLN A 36 -3.85 -9.10 -3.77
C GLN A 36 -2.57 -8.91 -4.60
N ASP A 37 -2.66 -9.04 -5.93
CA ASP A 37 -1.54 -8.89 -6.84
C ASP A 37 -1.39 -7.40 -7.23
N LEU A 38 -0.23 -6.82 -6.93
CA LEU A 38 0.11 -5.42 -7.20
C LEU A 38 1.26 -5.32 -8.21
N THR A 39 1.20 -4.36 -9.13
CA THR A 39 2.22 -4.17 -10.17
C THR A 39 3.10 -2.95 -9.90
N TYR A 40 4.41 -3.09 -10.10
CA TYR A 40 5.45 -2.08 -9.80
C TYR A 40 5.96 -1.32 -11.04
N GLY A 41 6.18 -0.01 -10.92
CA GLY A 41 7.05 0.77 -11.82
C GLY A 41 6.58 2.17 -12.17
N ALA A 42 7.31 3.20 -11.72
CA ALA A 42 7.09 4.61 -12.10
C ALA A 42 8.30 5.29 -12.78
N GLY A 43 9.52 4.74 -12.61
CA GLY A 43 10.73 5.30 -13.22
C GLY A 43 11.20 6.64 -12.61
N VAL A 44 10.71 6.97 -11.41
CA VAL A 44 11.11 8.13 -10.60
C VAL A 44 11.58 7.65 -9.22
N THR A 45 12.23 8.53 -8.45
CA THR A 45 12.69 8.24 -7.08
C THR A 45 12.10 9.24 -6.10
N ASP A 46 12.06 8.89 -4.81
CA ASP A 46 11.80 9.85 -3.74
C ASP A 46 13.00 10.78 -3.48
N GLU A 47 12.88 11.65 -2.47
CA GLU A 47 13.92 12.61 -2.07
C GLU A 47 15.20 11.91 -1.57
N ALA A 48 15.10 10.70 -1.01
CA ALA A 48 16.24 9.89 -0.59
C ALA A 48 16.89 9.11 -1.74
N GLY A 49 16.27 9.09 -2.93
CA GLY A 49 16.74 8.33 -4.10
C GLY A 49 16.16 6.91 -4.20
N SER A 50 15.21 6.55 -3.34
CA SER A 50 14.56 5.25 -3.37
C SER A 50 13.60 5.15 -4.56
N PRO A 51 13.62 4.06 -5.36
CA PRO A 51 12.77 3.95 -6.53
C PRO A 51 11.28 3.91 -6.18
N ALA A 52 10.52 4.77 -6.84
CA ALA A 52 9.09 4.90 -6.64
C ALA A 52 8.30 3.90 -7.50
N PHE A 53 7.12 3.55 -7.00
CA PHE A 53 6.22 2.61 -7.64
C PHE A 53 4.76 2.98 -7.37
N ALA A 54 3.91 2.70 -8.35
CA ALA A 54 2.49 2.60 -8.11
C ALA A 54 2.18 1.21 -7.55
N LEU A 55 1.18 1.09 -6.69
CA LEU A 55 0.63 -0.19 -6.27
C LEU A 55 -0.70 -0.39 -6.98
N VAL A 56 -0.66 -1.07 -8.13
CA VAL A 56 -1.83 -1.24 -9.01
C VAL A 56 -2.42 -2.63 -8.85
N ASN A 57 -3.67 -2.69 -8.40
CA ASN A 57 -4.44 -3.92 -8.30
C ASN A 57 -4.62 -4.56 -9.67
N LYS A 58 -4.18 -5.80 -9.82
CA LYS A 58 -4.24 -6.52 -11.09
C LYS A 58 -5.67 -6.85 -11.53
N ALA A 59 -6.58 -7.10 -10.60
CA ALA A 59 -7.97 -7.43 -10.92
C ALA A 59 -8.78 -6.21 -11.40
N THR A 60 -8.56 -5.02 -10.82
CA THR A 60 -9.38 -3.83 -11.10
C THR A 60 -8.66 -2.75 -11.92
N GLY A 61 -7.32 -2.77 -11.96
CA GLY A 61 -6.51 -1.70 -12.53
C GLY A 61 -6.48 -0.43 -11.68
N GLU A 62 -7.00 -0.49 -10.45
CA GLU A 62 -6.98 0.64 -9.53
C GLU A 62 -5.64 0.72 -8.79
N ALA A 63 -5.12 1.93 -8.66
CA ALA A 63 -3.90 2.21 -7.91
C ALA A 63 -4.23 2.70 -6.51
N LEU A 64 -3.43 2.31 -5.53
CA LEU A 64 -3.43 2.96 -4.22
C LEU A 64 -3.01 4.42 -4.38
N LYS A 65 -3.84 5.31 -3.83
CA LYS A 65 -3.63 6.76 -3.82
C LYS A 65 -3.51 7.23 -2.38
N HIS A 66 -2.66 8.23 -2.18
CA HIS A 66 -2.54 8.98 -0.94
C HIS A 66 -3.91 9.42 -0.41
N SER A 67 -3.96 9.54 0.91
CA SER A 67 -5.15 9.99 1.62
C SER A 67 -5.26 11.52 1.67
N LEU A 68 -6.34 12.03 2.25
CA LEU A 68 -6.57 13.46 2.48
C LEU A 68 -5.80 14.02 3.70
N GLY A 69 -5.16 13.16 4.49
CA GLY A 69 -4.35 13.54 5.64
C GLY A 69 -4.14 12.40 6.64
N HIS A 70 -3.43 12.68 7.73
CA HIS A 70 -3.19 11.73 8.84
C HIS A 70 -4.51 11.15 9.38
N GLY A 71 -4.53 9.84 9.63
CA GLY A 71 -5.68 9.10 10.14
C GLY A 71 -6.78 8.84 9.12
N HIS A 72 -6.69 9.43 7.91
CA HIS A 72 -7.71 9.20 6.88
C HIS A 72 -7.40 7.96 6.05
N PRO A 73 -8.42 7.23 5.58
CA PRO A 73 -8.27 6.03 4.76
C PRO A 73 -7.49 6.27 3.47
N VAL A 74 -6.56 5.37 3.15
CA VAL A 74 -5.93 5.29 1.83
C VAL A 74 -7.00 4.92 0.80
N ARG A 75 -6.87 5.45 -0.42
CA ARG A 75 -7.90 5.33 -1.44
C ARG A 75 -7.44 4.43 -2.57
N ALA A 76 -8.37 3.79 -3.27
CA ALA A 76 -8.11 3.22 -4.58
C ALA A 76 -8.70 4.14 -5.66
N VAL A 77 -7.97 4.36 -6.75
CA VAL A 77 -8.48 5.12 -7.91
C VAL A 77 -8.10 4.44 -9.20
N ARG A 78 -8.91 4.58 -10.25
CA ARG A 78 -8.51 4.15 -11.60
C ARG A 78 -7.22 4.86 -12.00
N LEU A 79 -6.20 4.09 -12.36
CA LEU A 79 -4.94 4.64 -12.83
C LEU A 79 -5.14 5.37 -14.16
N HIS A 80 -4.78 6.64 -14.22
CA HIS A 80 -4.85 7.43 -15.44
C HIS A 80 -3.44 7.77 -15.93
N LEU A 81 -3.04 7.18 -17.06
CA LEU A 81 -1.72 7.38 -17.67
C LEU A 81 -1.82 8.39 -18.82
N ALA A 82 -2.23 9.63 -18.53
CA ALA A 82 -2.41 10.67 -19.56
C ALA A 82 -1.23 11.65 -19.65
N GLY A 83 -0.02 11.11 -19.86
CA GLY A 83 1.17 11.90 -20.16
C GLY A 83 1.77 12.69 -18.99
N TYR A 84 1.08 12.75 -17.84
CA TYR A 84 1.63 13.18 -16.57
C TYR A 84 1.55 12.05 -15.55
N VAL A 85 2.54 11.97 -14.67
CA VAL A 85 2.56 11.02 -13.58
C VAL A 85 1.86 11.67 -12.39
N ASP A 86 0.73 11.10 -11.96
CA ASP A 86 0.09 11.49 -10.72
C ASP A 86 0.93 10.99 -9.54
N GLU A 87 1.77 11.85 -8.96
CA GLU A 87 2.63 11.49 -7.82
C GLU A 87 1.83 10.96 -6.63
N SER A 88 0.55 11.32 -6.52
CA SER A 88 -0.26 10.86 -5.40
C SER A 88 -0.68 9.39 -5.47
N VAL A 89 -0.39 8.69 -6.57
CA VAL A 89 -0.49 7.22 -6.63
C VAL A 89 0.86 6.52 -6.47
N LEU A 90 1.92 7.29 -6.23
CA LEU A 90 3.27 6.77 -6.10
C LEU A 90 3.72 6.66 -4.65
N TRP A 91 4.39 5.56 -4.39
CA TRP A 91 4.91 5.16 -3.10
C TRP A 91 6.37 4.76 -3.26
N ALA A 92 7.12 4.75 -2.17
CA ALA A 92 8.48 4.24 -2.12
C ALA A 92 8.65 3.36 -0.88
N GLU A 93 9.63 2.46 -0.92
CA GLU A 93 9.99 1.59 0.20
C GLU A 93 11.10 2.26 1.00
N SER A 94 11.02 2.28 2.32
CA SER A 94 12.06 2.83 3.19
C SER A 94 13.30 1.94 3.21
N GLU A 95 14.50 2.50 3.30
CA GLU A 95 15.73 1.71 3.47
C GLU A 95 15.80 0.96 4.82
N GLU A 96 15.12 1.47 5.85
CA GLU A 96 15.10 0.89 7.20
C GLU A 96 14.38 -0.46 7.22
N ASP A 97 15.12 -1.55 7.51
CA ASP A 97 14.57 -2.86 7.85
C ASP A 97 14.04 -2.83 9.28
N LEU A 98 12.75 -3.12 9.45
CA LEU A 98 12.06 -3.11 10.73
C LEU A 98 12.14 -4.46 11.47
N GLY A 99 12.84 -5.44 10.90
CA GLY A 99 12.87 -6.83 11.34
C GLY A 99 12.03 -7.75 10.45
N ASP A 100 12.42 -9.01 10.38
CA ASP A 100 11.73 -10.08 9.62
C ASP A 100 11.57 -9.78 8.12
N GLY A 101 12.40 -8.88 7.57
CA GLY A 101 12.35 -8.45 6.18
C GLY A 101 11.24 -7.46 5.85
N PHE A 102 10.58 -6.88 6.86
CA PHE A 102 9.55 -5.86 6.66
C PHE A 102 10.16 -4.46 6.60
N ARG A 103 9.64 -3.65 5.67
CA ARG A 103 9.99 -2.24 5.49
C ARG A 103 8.73 -1.39 5.44
N ARG A 104 8.87 -0.08 5.66
CA ARG A 104 7.76 0.86 5.49
C ARG A 104 7.55 1.17 4.02
N VAL A 105 6.31 1.49 3.67
CA VAL A 105 5.97 2.05 2.37
C VAL A 105 5.40 3.44 2.59
N HIS A 106 6.09 4.46 2.09
CA HIS A 106 5.78 5.87 2.31
C HIS A 106 5.34 6.57 1.02
N MET A 107 4.69 7.72 1.18
CA MET A 107 4.30 8.57 0.05
C MET A 107 5.54 9.10 -0.66
N LEU A 108 5.52 9.10 -2.00
CA LEU A 108 6.62 9.63 -2.81
C LEU A 108 6.97 11.09 -2.47
N ASN A 109 5.95 11.94 -2.32
CA ASN A 109 6.10 13.38 -2.15
C ASN A 109 6.19 13.82 -0.68
N ASN A 110 6.07 12.90 0.27
CA ASN A 110 6.20 13.18 1.70
C ASN A 110 6.54 11.91 2.48
N MET A 111 7.83 11.69 2.72
CA MET A 111 8.35 10.48 3.37
C MET A 111 7.93 10.34 4.84
N ASP A 112 7.39 11.40 5.46
CA ASP A 112 6.84 11.33 6.83
C ASP A 112 5.57 10.48 6.91
N TYR A 113 4.91 10.19 5.78
CA TYR A 113 3.62 9.50 5.77
C TYR A 113 3.71 8.13 5.12
N ILE A 114 3.23 7.12 5.83
CA ILE A 114 3.09 5.73 5.39
C ILE A 114 1.61 5.36 5.26
N PHE A 115 1.30 4.27 4.57
CA PHE A 115 0.05 3.57 4.87
C PHE A 115 0.25 2.57 6.00
N ASP A 116 -0.70 2.50 6.91
CA ASP A 116 -0.68 1.61 8.07
C ASP A 116 -2.04 0.92 8.24
N ALA A 117 -2.05 -0.26 8.85
CA ALA A 117 -3.26 -1.00 9.12
C ALA A 117 -3.91 -0.46 10.41
N GLU A 118 -5.09 0.13 10.27
CA GLU A 118 -5.79 0.83 11.35
C GLU A 118 -5.89 -0.04 12.62
N GLU A 119 -5.28 0.45 13.71
CA GLU A 119 -5.29 -0.16 15.05
C GLU A 119 -4.72 -1.60 15.10
N ALA A 120 -3.99 -2.03 14.07
CA ALA A 120 -3.56 -3.42 13.89
C ALA A 120 -2.68 -3.97 15.02
N ILE A 121 -1.94 -3.11 15.72
CA ILE A 121 -1.03 -3.49 16.82
C ILE A 121 -1.68 -3.40 18.20
N ILE A 122 -2.95 -3.00 18.31
CA ILE A 122 -3.65 -2.80 19.59
C ILE A 122 -4.64 -3.97 19.79
N PRO A 123 -4.29 -5.01 20.58
CA PRO A 123 -5.14 -6.19 20.73
C PRO A 123 -6.53 -5.86 21.30
N ASP A 124 -6.60 -4.90 22.23
CA ASP A 124 -7.86 -4.48 22.87
C ASP A 124 -8.84 -3.78 21.91
N LEU A 125 -8.35 -3.29 20.76
CA LEU A 125 -9.17 -2.74 19.67
C LEU A 125 -9.45 -3.78 18.57
N GLY A 126 -8.95 -5.01 18.76
CA GLY A 126 -9.21 -6.17 17.92
C GLY A 126 -8.08 -6.53 16.97
N GLY A 127 -6.98 -5.77 16.96
CA GLY A 127 -5.79 -6.03 16.16
C GLY A 127 -6.05 -6.11 14.65
N ALA A 128 -5.05 -6.59 13.90
CA ALA A 128 -5.18 -6.84 12.47
C ALA A 128 -6.20 -7.96 12.21
N ARG A 129 -7.21 -7.68 11.37
CA ARG A 129 -8.26 -8.64 11.00
C ARG A 129 -8.71 -8.45 9.56
N ASP A 130 -9.48 -9.40 9.05
CA ASP A 130 -10.13 -9.28 7.75
C ASP A 130 -11.02 -8.03 7.73
N GLY A 131 -10.84 -7.18 6.72
CA GLY A 131 -11.51 -5.89 6.60
C GLY A 131 -10.84 -4.72 7.35
N THR A 132 -9.71 -4.93 8.04
CA THR A 132 -8.94 -3.80 8.62
C THR A 132 -8.54 -2.84 7.51
N ARG A 133 -8.86 -1.55 7.68
CA ARG A 133 -8.64 -0.52 6.68
C ARG A 133 -7.18 -0.09 6.69
N LEU A 134 -6.69 0.37 5.55
CA LEU A 134 -5.44 1.13 5.51
C LEU A 134 -5.71 2.61 5.71
N ILE A 135 -4.99 3.23 6.62
CA ILE A 135 -5.00 4.68 6.88
C ILE A 135 -3.64 5.28 6.54
N LEU A 136 -3.61 6.58 6.28
CA LEU A 136 -2.36 7.31 6.20
C LEU A 136 -1.88 7.66 7.60
N PHE A 137 -0.67 7.29 7.95
CA PHE A 137 -0.12 7.42 9.30
C PHE A 137 1.23 8.13 9.26
N ARG A 138 1.61 8.74 10.39
CA ARG A 138 2.87 9.48 10.56
C ARG A 138 3.64 8.89 11.72
#